data_AF-W9GLU9-F1
#
_entry.id   AF-W9GLU9-F1
#
_cell.length_a   1.000
_cell.length_b   1.000
_cell.length_c   1.000
_cell.angle_alpha   90.00
_cell.angle_beta   90.00
_cell.angle_gamma   90.00
#
_symmetry.space_group_name_H-M   'P 1'
#
loop_
_entity.id
_entity.type
_entity.pdbx_description
1 polymer ?
#
loop_
_entity_poly.entity_id
_entity_poly.type
_entity_poly.pdbx_seq_one_letter_code
_entity_poly.pdbx_strand_id
1 'polypeptide(L)'
;MLPIQPGRPERRTHDYKRNGTSTLFAALEIATGKVTGACKPRHRHQEFLAFLKQVARAYPEGELHLVMDNYAAHKKAEVRAWLEASPRIQVHFTPTSGSWLNLVEVWFGIIERQAIHRGTFRSVKELNAKIRGFIEGWNDRCHPFVWTKAADEILKKANRQTTSNTSH
;
A
#
# COMPACT_ATOMS: atom_id res chain seq x y z
N MET A 1 -26.60 -27.70 1.22
CA MET A 1 -25.86 -27.43 -0.02
C MET A 1 -26.85 -27.50 -1.17
N LEU A 2 -26.89 -26.49 -2.04
CA LEU A 2 -27.63 -26.58 -3.31
C LEU A 2 -26.62 -26.79 -4.45
N PRO A 3 -26.96 -27.61 -5.46
CA PRO A 3 -26.05 -27.96 -6.54
C PRO A 3 -25.77 -26.77 -7.48
N ILE A 4 -24.55 -26.71 -8.00
CA ILE A 4 -24.10 -25.74 -9.02
C ILE A 4 -24.63 -26.17 -10.39
N GLN A 5 -25.25 -25.26 -11.14
CA GLN A 5 -25.64 -25.47 -12.54
C GLN A 5 -24.80 -24.57 -13.48
N PRO A 6 -24.38 -25.07 -14.66
CA PRO A 6 -23.71 -24.26 -15.68
C PRO A 6 -24.60 -23.10 -16.16
N GLY A 7 -24.03 -21.90 -16.33
CA GLY A 7 -24.75 -20.73 -16.86
C GLY A 7 -25.37 -19.79 -15.82
N ARG A 8 -25.21 -20.05 -14.52
CA ARG A 8 -25.55 -19.10 -13.46
C ARG A 8 -24.28 -18.52 -12.83
N PRO A 9 -24.11 -17.18 -12.80
CA PRO A 9 -23.09 -16.56 -11.96
C PRO A 9 -23.29 -17.00 -10.52
N GLU A 10 -22.20 -17.27 -9.79
CA GLU A 10 -22.24 -17.59 -8.36
C GLU A 10 -23.07 -16.53 -7.62
N ARG A 11 -24.23 -16.92 -7.09
CA ARG A 11 -25.07 -16.06 -6.25
C ARG A 11 -24.84 -16.46 -4.80
N ARG A 12 -24.15 -15.62 -4.04
CA ARG A 12 -24.03 -15.78 -2.58
C ARG A 12 -25.11 -14.96 -1.88
N THR A 13 -25.87 -15.62 -1.02
CA THR A 13 -26.76 -14.97 -0.06
C THR A 13 -25.93 -14.14 0.92
N HIS A 14 -26.24 -12.85 0.99
CA HIS A 14 -25.55 -11.86 1.82
C HIS A 14 -25.97 -12.00 3.29
N ASP A 15 -25.29 -12.86 4.03
CA ASP A 15 -25.11 -12.66 5.47
C ASP A 15 -23.66 -12.22 5.71
N TYR A 16 -23.42 -10.92 5.54
CA TYR A 16 -22.12 -10.32 5.82
C TYR A 16 -22.00 -10.04 7.32
N LYS A 17 -21.41 -10.97 8.07
CA LYS A 17 -20.98 -10.72 9.46
C LYS A 17 -19.55 -10.17 9.47
N ARG A 18 -19.38 -8.91 9.88
CA ARG A 18 -18.06 -8.27 9.98
C ARG A 18 -17.30 -8.79 11.19
N ASN A 19 -16.25 -9.58 10.97
CA ASN A 19 -15.44 -10.22 12.02
C ASN A 19 -14.29 -9.35 12.56
N GLY A 20 -14.34 -8.03 12.35
CA GLY A 20 -13.30 -7.06 12.71
C GLY A 20 -12.62 -6.41 11.50
N THR A 21 -11.57 -5.62 11.74
CA THR A 21 -10.76 -4.94 10.71
C THR A 21 -9.27 -5.13 10.96
N SER A 22 -8.50 -5.09 9.88
CA SER A 22 -7.03 -5.08 9.91
C SER A 22 -6.53 -3.96 9.00
N THR A 23 -5.38 -3.40 9.33
CA THR A 23 -4.69 -2.39 8.55
C THR A 23 -3.46 -3.03 7.92
N LEU A 24 -3.36 -3.01 6.59
CA LEU A 24 -2.17 -3.42 5.87
C LEU A 24 -1.29 -2.21 5.59
N PHE A 25 -0.07 -2.21 6.10
CA PHE A 25 1.01 -1.35 5.62
C PHE A 25 1.85 -2.15 4.62
N ALA A 26 2.25 -1.54 3.51
CA ALA A 26 3.08 -2.16 2.50
C ALA A 26 4.08 -1.17 1.94
N ALA A 27 5.27 -1.66 1.59
CA ALA A 27 6.32 -0.95 0.90
C ALA A 27 6.73 -1.79 -0.31
N LEU A 28 6.60 -1.21 -1.49
CA LEU A 28 6.95 -1.81 -2.76
C LEU A 28 8.35 -1.34 -3.18
N GLU A 29 9.26 -2.29 -3.37
CA GLU A 29 10.55 -2.04 -4.00
C GLU A 29 10.34 -2.00 -5.52
N ILE A 30 10.50 -0.82 -6.12
CA ILE A 30 10.14 -0.59 -7.53
C ILE A 30 11.00 -1.43 -8.48
N ALA A 31 12.30 -1.54 -8.22
CA ALA A 31 13.27 -2.19 -9.10
C ALA A 31 13.06 -3.71 -9.21
N THR A 32 12.50 -4.35 -8.19
CA THR A 32 12.30 -5.81 -8.15
C THR A 32 10.83 -6.20 -8.16
N GLY A 33 9.94 -5.31 -7.71
CA GLY A 33 8.54 -5.59 -7.43
C GLY A 33 8.30 -6.23 -6.06
N LYS A 34 9.33 -6.42 -5.24
CA LYS A 34 9.22 -7.07 -3.94
C LYS A 34 8.42 -6.21 -2.97
N VAL A 35 7.56 -6.84 -2.18
CA VAL A 35 6.73 -6.16 -1.18
C VAL A 35 7.10 -6.58 0.22
N THR A 36 7.41 -5.59 1.05
CA THR A 36 7.46 -5.74 2.51
C THR A 36 6.14 -5.27 3.08
N GLY A 37 5.41 -6.14 3.77
CA GLY A 37 4.11 -5.79 4.34
C GLY A 37 3.97 -6.16 5.82
N ALA A 38 3.05 -5.47 6.50
CA ALA A 38 2.67 -5.78 7.87
C ALA A 38 1.19 -5.50 8.11
N CYS A 39 0.48 -6.50 8.65
CA CYS A 39 -0.87 -6.31 9.17
C CYS A 39 -0.80 -5.79 10.61
N LYS A 40 -1.55 -4.73 10.90
CA LYS A 40 -1.64 -4.09 12.22
C LYS A 40 -3.11 -3.93 12.61
N PRO A 41 -3.44 -3.97 13.91
CA PRO A 41 -4.83 -3.85 14.36
C PRO A 41 -5.41 -2.44 14.20
N ARG A 42 -4.55 -1.42 14.03
CA ARG A 42 -4.93 -0.01 13.92
C ARG A 42 -4.07 0.70 12.87
N HIS A 43 -4.60 1.80 12.34
CA HIS A 43 -3.93 2.67 11.37
C HIS A 43 -3.55 3.99 12.05
N ARG A 44 -2.47 3.98 12.86
CA ARG A 44 -1.95 5.17 13.54
C ARG A 44 -0.44 5.27 13.35
N HIS A 45 0.12 6.40 13.78
CA HIS A 45 1.55 6.67 13.65
C HIS A 45 2.43 5.68 14.42
N GLN A 46 1.98 5.09 15.54
CA GLN A 46 2.77 4.08 16.25
C GLN A 46 2.93 2.81 15.40
N GLU A 47 1.84 2.34 14.80
CA GLU A 47 1.86 1.18 13.91
C GLU A 47 2.66 1.46 12.63
N PHE A 48 2.55 2.69 12.09
CA PHE A 48 3.33 3.14 10.94
C PHE A 48 4.83 3.22 11.24
N LEU A 49 5.24 3.81 12.37
CA LEU A 49 6.65 3.87 12.78
C LEU A 49 7.24 2.48 13.00
N ALA A 50 6.47 1.56 13.60
CA ALA A 50 6.88 0.17 13.72
C ALA A 50 7.08 -0.49 12.35
N PHE A 51 6.25 -0.16 11.37
CA PHE A 51 6.41 -0.62 9.99
C PHE A 51 7.64 0.00 9.30
N LEU A 52 7.89 1.30 9.44
CA LEU A 52 9.11 1.93 8.91
C LEU A 52 10.39 1.28 9.45
N LYS A 53 10.42 0.98 10.75
CA LYS A 53 11.54 0.23 11.36
C LYS A 53 11.70 -1.18 10.78
N GLN A 54 10.61 -1.85 10.42
CA GLN A 54 10.65 -3.14 9.73
C GLN A 54 11.23 -3.00 8.32
N VAL A 55 10.81 -1.99 7.56
CA VAL A 55 11.35 -1.70 6.21
C VAL A 55 12.85 -1.40 6.29
N ALA A 56 13.27 -0.53 7.21
CA ALA A 56 14.69 -0.20 7.39
C ALA A 56 15.57 -1.42 7.73
N ARG A 57 15.02 -2.40 8.45
CA ARG A 57 15.71 -3.68 8.73
C ARG A 57 15.74 -4.62 7.54
N ALA A 58 14.70 -4.59 6.69
CA ALA A 58 14.63 -5.41 5.49
C ALA A 58 15.62 -4.95 4.40
N TYR A 59 15.96 -3.66 4.39
CA TYR A 59 16.93 -3.05 3.48
C TYR A 59 18.02 -2.32 4.27
N PRO A 60 18.97 -3.04 4.91
CA PRO A 60 19.92 -2.44 5.84
C PRO A 60 21.01 -1.59 5.16
N GLU A 61 21.28 -1.83 3.87
CA GLU A 61 22.38 -1.22 3.10
C GLU A 61 21.88 -0.14 2.14
N GLY A 62 22.79 0.77 1.74
CA GLY A 62 22.54 1.81 0.74
C GLY A 62 21.53 2.89 1.15
N GLU A 63 21.37 3.94 0.36
CA GLU A 63 20.33 4.96 0.61
C GLU A 63 18.92 4.39 0.37
N LEU A 64 17.99 4.66 1.28
CA LEU A 64 16.62 4.20 1.20
C LEU A 64 15.69 5.37 0.88
N HIS A 65 15.25 5.45 -0.37
CA HIS A 65 14.32 6.47 -0.83
C HIS A 65 12.87 5.99 -0.69
N LEU A 66 12.12 6.60 0.23
CA LEU A 66 10.72 6.32 0.47
C LEU A 66 9.86 7.33 -0.28
N VAL A 67 9.07 6.88 -1.25
CA VAL A 67 8.03 7.70 -1.89
C VAL A 67 6.71 7.43 -1.19
N MET A 68 6.09 8.46 -0.60
CA MET A 68 4.89 8.31 0.22
C MET A 68 3.83 9.36 -0.14
N ASP A 69 2.58 9.04 0.11
CA ASP A 69 1.50 10.02 0.05
C ASP A 69 1.56 11.03 1.24
N ASN A 70 0.68 12.02 1.21
CA ASN A 70 0.62 13.08 2.21
C ASN A 70 -0.13 12.72 3.50
N TYR A 71 -0.27 11.43 3.83
CA TYR A 71 -1.05 11.00 4.98
C TYR A 71 -0.56 11.60 6.31
N ALA A 72 -1.50 12.01 7.17
CA ALA A 72 -1.23 12.78 8.38
C ALA A 72 -0.34 12.03 9.39
N ALA A 73 -0.38 10.69 9.43
CA ALA A 73 0.48 9.92 10.32
C ALA A 73 1.97 10.06 9.98
N HIS A 74 2.31 10.34 8.71
CA HIS A 74 3.69 10.53 8.26
C HIS A 74 4.32 11.81 8.84
N LYS A 75 3.49 12.77 9.27
CA LYS A 75 3.92 14.10 9.73
C LYS A 75 3.94 14.22 11.26
N LYS A 76 3.71 13.14 11.99
CA LYS A 76 3.78 13.12 13.46
C LYS A 76 5.21 13.32 13.95
N ALA A 77 5.38 14.00 15.08
CA ALA A 77 6.67 14.41 15.61
C ALA A 77 7.60 13.20 15.85
N GLU A 78 7.04 12.10 16.35
CA GLU A 78 7.76 10.86 16.64
C GLU A 78 8.27 10.18 15.36
N VAL A 79 7.50 10.29 14.27
CA VAL A 79 7.91 9.76 12.96
C VAL A 79 9.01 10.63 12.37
N ARG A 80 8.86 11.95 12.42
CA ARG A 80 9.86 12.91 11.94
C ARG A 80 11.18 12.77 12.69
N ALA A 81 11.15 12.75 14.02
CA ALA A 81 12.33 12.60 14.86
C ALA A 81 13.10 11.30 14.55
N TRP A 82 12.38 10.19 14.29
CA TRP A 82 13.03 8.94 13.92
C TRP A 82 13.66 8.98 12.52
N LEU A 83 13.01 9.64 11.55
CA LEU A 83 13.54 9.83 10.21
C LEU A 83 14.78 10.75 10.22
N GLU A 84 14.73 11.85 10.98
CA GLU A 84 15.86 12.77 11.17
C GLU A 84 17.07 12.06 11.80
N ALA A 85 16.85 11.13 12.72
CA ALA A 85 17.89 10.28 13.30
C ALA A 85 18.39 9.17 12.36
N SER A 86 17.78 9.01 11.17
CA SER A 86 18.08 7.95 10.20
C SER A 86 18.54 8.55 8.86
N PRO A 87 19.76 9.10 8.76
CA PRO A 87 20.20 9.91 7.61
C PRO A 87 20.23 9.14 6.27
N ARG A 88 20.26 7.81 6.32
CA ARG A 88 20.18 6.93 5.16
C ARG A 88 18.79 6.90 4.51
N ILE A 89 17.74 7.29 5.25
CA ILE A 89 16.35 7.20 4.81
C ILE A 89 15.90 8.57 4.32
N GLN A 90 15.71 8.68 3.01
CA GLN A 90 15.25 9.90 2.35
C GLN A 90 13.76 9.79 2.02
N VAL A 91 12.96 10.73 2.51
CA VAL A 91 11.51 10.72 2.31
C VAL A 91 11.09 11.74 1.27
N HIS A 92 10.37 11.26 0.25
CA HIS A 92 9.82 12.04 -0.85
C HIS A 92 8.30 11.96 -0.80
N PHE A 93 7.63 13.09 -0.59
CA PHE A 93 6.18 13.13 -0.63
C PHE A 93 5.69 13.36 -2.05
N THR A 94 4.67 12.62 -2.48
CA THR A 94 4.02 12.88 -3.76
C THR A 94 3.40 14.29 -3.74
N PRO A 95 3.40 15.02 -4.87
CA PRO A 95 2.70 16.30 -4.98
C PRO A 95 1.21 16.15 -4.68
N THR A 96 0.55 17.25 -4.31
CA THR A 96 -0.92 17.28 -4.15
C THR A 96 -1.59 16.78 -5.42
N SER A 97 -2.60 15.92 -5.29
CA SER A 97 -3.28 15.25 -6.42
C SER A 97 -2.36 14.31 -7.25
N GLY A 98 -1.20 13.94 -6.71
CA GLY A 98 -0.21 13.06 -7.32
C GLY A 98 -0.27 11.59 -6.90
N SER A 99 -1.40 11.08 -6.40
CA SER A 99 -1.52 9.70 -5.88
C SER A 99 -1.11 8.63 -6.91
N TRP A 100 -1.29 8.91 -8.20
CA TRP A 100 -0.86 8.03 -9.29
C TRP A 100 0.66 7.78 -9.34
N LEU A 101 1.48 8.58 -8.64
CA LEU A 101 2.92 8.33 -8.47
C LEU A 101 3.22 7.28 -7.41
N ASN A 102 2.28 7.04 -6.49
CA ASN A 102 2.44 6.09 -5.40
C ASN A 102 2.17 4.66 -5.89
N LEU A 103 3.17 4.02 -6.51
CA LEU A 103 3.01 2.72 -7.17
C LEU A 103 2.57 1.59 -6.23
N VAL A 104 2.77 1.71 -4.91
CA VAL A 104 2.22 0.74 -3.95
C VAL A 104 0.70 0.68 -3.98
N GLU A 105 0.01 1.76 -4.38
CA GLU A 105 -1.46 1.78 -4.56
C GLU A 105 -1.91 0.86 -5.71
N VAL A 106 -1.08 0.72 -6.76
CA VAL A 106 -1.33 -0.25 -7.83
C VAL A 106 -1.28 -1.67 -7.25
N TRP A 107 -0.27 -1.95 -6.41
CA TRP A 107 -0.16 -3.24 -5.74
C TRP A 107 -1.32 -3.49 -4.76
N PHE A 108 -1.78 -2.47 -4.02
CA PHE A 108 -2.98 -2.58 -3.18
C PHE A 108 -4.21 -2.99 -4.00
N GLY A 109 -4.41 -2.41 -5.18
CA GLY A 109 -5.48 -2.83 -6.10
C GLY A 109 -5.33 -4.28 -6.59
N ILE A 110 -4.10 -4.80 -6.72
CA ILE A 110 -3.84 -6.19 -7.10
C ILE A 110 -4.25 -7.15 -5.98
N ILE A 111 -3.72 -6.97 -4.76
CA ILE A 111 -4.07 -7.85 -3.63
C ILE A 111 -5.56 -7.77 -3.29
N GLU A 112 -6.18 -6.59 -3.42
CA GLU A 112 -7.60 -6.42 -3.23
C GLU A 112 -8.39 -7.31 -4.18
N ARG A 113 -8.13 -7.21 -5.49
CA ARG A 113 -8.85 -8.01 -6.51
C ARG A 113 -8.58 -9.50 -6.42
N GLN A 114 -7.33 -9.90 -6.13
CA GLN A 114 -6.91 -11.30 -6.22
C GLN A 114 -7.11 -12.08 -4.92
N ALA A 115 -7.00 -11.44 -3.75
CA ALA A 115 -6.98 -12.14 -2.47
C ALA A 115 -8.09 -11.72 -1.50
N ILE A 116 -8.53 -10.45 -1.54
CA ILE A 116 -9.43 -9.90 -0.50
C ILE A 116 -10.89 -9.89 -0.98
N HIS A 117 -11.17 -9.30 -2.14
CA HIS A 117 -12.55 -9.06 -2.61
C HIS A 117 -13.36 -10.34 -2.82
N ARG A 118 -12.69 -11.43 -3.22
CA ARG A 118 -13.31 -12.76 -3.40
C ARG A 118 -13.20 -13.67 -2.18
N GLY A 119 -12.53 -13.21 -1.11
CA GLY A 119 -12.30 -13.98 0.09
C GLY A 119 -13.48 -13.90 1.06
N THR A 120 -13.81 -15.01 1.73
CA THR A 120 -14.71 -15.01 2.90
C THR A 120 -13.89 -15.37 4.13
N PHE A 121 -13.78 -14.45 5.07
CA PHE A 121 -12.92 -14.61 6.25
C PHE A 121 -13.77 -14.70 7.52
N ARG A 122 -13.56 -15.77 8.28
CA ARG A 122 -14.27 -16.03 9.55
C ARG A 122 -13.63 -15.28 10.73
N SER A 123 -12.43 -14.74 10.55
CA SER A 123 -11.75 -13.93 11.57
C SER A 123 -10.70 -12.98 10.95
N VAL A 124 -10.30 -11.95 11.70
CA VAL A 124 -9.15 -11.10 11.34
C VAL A 124 -7.85 -11.91 11.25
N LYS A 125 -7.69 -12.97 12.06
CA LYS A 125 -6.51 -13.84 12.01
C LYS A 125 -6.39 -14.54 10.66
N GLU A 126 -7.52 -15.03 10.13
CA GLU A 126 -7.58 -15.68 8.82
C GLU A 126 -7.29 -14.69 7.69
N LEU A 127 -7.88 -13.48 7.75
CA LEU A 127 -7.57 -12.41 6.80
C LEU A 127 -6.07 -12.07 6.80
N ASN A 128 -5.47 -11.88 7.98
CA ASN A 128 -4.05 -11.57 8.11
C ASN A 128 -3.15 -12.72 7.63
N ALA A 129 -3.57 -13.97 7.82
CA ALA A 129 -2.85 -15.13 7.28
C ALA A 129 -2.92 -15.15 5.74
N LYS A 130 -4.10 -14.87 5.16
CA LYS A 130 -4.27 -14.80 3.71
C LYS A 130 -3.43 -13.68 3.08
N ILE A 131 -3.40 -12.51 3.69
CA ILE A 131 -2.58 -11.37 3.23
C ILE A 131 -1.09 -11.73 3.27
N ARG A 132 -0.61 -12.34 4.36
CA ARG A 132 0.80 -12.77 4.46
C ARG A 132 1.16 -13.81 3.41
N GLY A 133 0.34 -14.85 3.25
CA GLY A 133 0.57 -15.86 2.21
C GLY A 133 0.51 -15.29 0.79
N PHE A 134 -0.31 -14.26 0.55
CA PHE A 134 -0.31 -13.55 -0.74
C PHE A 134 1.00 -12.79 -0.96
N ILE A 135 1.51 -12.08 0.05
CA ILE A 135 2.79 -11.35 -0.04
C ILE A 135 3.95 -12.32 -0.28
N GLU A 136 4.00 -13.44 0.44
CA GLU A 136 5.00 -14.50 0.25
C GLU A 136 4.97 -15.03 -1.19
N GLY A 137 3.81 -15.51 -1.65
CA GLY A 137 3.68 -16.02 -3.02
C GLY A 137 3.77 -14.96 -4.13
N TRP A 138 3.59 -13.68 -3.80
CA TRP A 138 3.87 -12.56 -4.69
C TRP A 138 5.38 -12.36 -4.85
N ASN A 139 6.10 -12.32 -3.73
CA ASN A 139 7.55 -12.08 -3.71
C ASN A 139 8.36 -13.19 -4.39
N ASP A 140 7.84 -14.42 -4.43
CA ASP A 140 8.47 -15.52 -5.19
C ASP A 140 8.44 -15.31 -6.71
N ARG A 141 7.54 -14.46 -7.22
CA ARG A 141 7.31 -14.23 -8.66
C ARG A 141 7.22 -12.74 -9.00
N CYS A 142 7.71 -11.87 -8.12
CA CYS A 142 7.56 -10.44 -8.30
C CYS A 142 8.37 -9.98 -9.52
N HIS A 143 7.87 -8.93 -10.15
CA HIS A 143 8.53 -8.30 -11.28
C HIS A 143 8.55 -6.78 -11.07
N PRO A 144 9.50 -6.08 -11.68
CA PRO A 144 9.63 -4.63 -11.53
C PRO A 144 8.32 -3.89 -11.81
N PHE A 145 8.10 -2.81 -11.08
CA PHE A 145 7.03 -1.86 -11.37
C PHE A 145 7.63 -0.67 -12.12
N VAL A 146 6.95 -0.22 -13.16
CA VAL A 146 7.47 0.87 -14.01
C VAL A 146 6.39 1.94 -14.11
N TRP A 147 6.79 3.19 -13.90
CA TRP A 147 5.92 4.31 -14.25
C TRP A 147 5.74 4.34 -15.76
N THR A 148 4.50 4.33 -16.23
CA THR A 148 4.19 4.32 -17.67
C THR A 148 4.48 5.65 -18.36
N LYS A 149 4.77 6.71 -17.60
CA LYS A 149 5.07 8.05 -18.11
C LYS A 149 6.54 8.39 -17.86
N ALA A 150 7.16 9.06 -18.83
CA ALA A 150 8.52 9.56 -18.68
C ALA A 150 8.62 10.62 -17.58
N ALA A 151 9.80 10.77 -16.99
CA ALA A 151 10.03 11.70 -15.87
C ALA A 151 9.65 13.15 -16.21
N ASP A 152 9.87 13.61 -17.44
CA ASP A 152 9.51 14.95 -17.88
C ASP A 152 7.97 15.15 -17.95
N GLU A 153 7.23 14.15 -18.43
CA GLU A 153 5.77 14.15 -18.41
C GLU A 153 5.22 14.10 -16.99
N ILE A 154 5.89 13.33 -16.11
CA ILE A 154 5.56 13.26 -14.70
C ILE A 154 5.71 14.64 -14.06
N LEU A 155 6.84 15.31 -14.28
CA LEU A 155 7.14 16.63 -13.74
C LEU A 155 6.18 17.70 -14.27
N LYS A 156 5.85 17.68 -15.57
CA LYS A 156 4.84 18.58 -16.16
C LYS A 156 3.48 18.42 -15.49
N LYS A 157 3.05 17.17 -15.24
CA LYS A 157 1.76 16.89 -14.59
C LYS A 157 1.77 17.24 -13.10
N ALA A 158 2.88 17.01 -12.41
CA ALA A 158 3.08 17.35 -11.00
C ALA A 158 3.05 18.87 -10.75
N ASN A 159 3.62 19.65 -11.68
CA ASN A 159 3.74 21.11 -11.59
C ASN A 159 2.60 21.88 -12.28
N ARG A 160 1.44 21.24 -12.53
CA ARG A 160 0.32 21.91 -13.18
C ARG A 160 -0.18 23.03 -12.27
N GLN A 161 -0.08 24.28 -12.73
CA GLN A 161 -0.60 25.45 -12.03
C GLN A 161 -2.11 25.30 -11.79
N THR A 162 -2.55 25.68 -10.58
CA THR A 162 -3.97 25.68 -10.20
C THR A 162 -4.72 26.68 -11.07
N THR A 163 -5.49 26.20 -12.04
CA THR A 163 -6.44 27.04 -12.78
C THR A 163 -7.71 27.22 -11.96
N SER A 164 -7.60 27.83 -10.78
CA SER A 164 -8.77 28.28 -10.01
C SER A 164 -8.99 29.76 -10.31
N ASN A 165 -9.51 30.05 -11.51
CA ASN A 165 -10.17 31.33 -11.80
C ASN A 165 -11.64 31.19 -11.36
N THR A 166 -11.89 31.23 -10.06
CA THR A 166 -13.23 31.56 -9.54
C THR A 166 -13.06 32.79 -8.68
N SER A 167 -13.15 33.96 -9.32
CA SER A 167 -13.40 35.21 -8.63
C SER A 167 -14.83 35.17 -8.10
N HIS A 168 -15.00 35.38 -6.80
CA HIS A 168 -16.30 35.73 -6.20
C HIS A 168 -16.65 37.19 -6.51
#